data_AF-V6TMA4-F1
#
_entry.id   AF-V6TMA4-F1
#
_cell.length_a   1.000
_cell.length_b   1.000
_cell.length_c   1.000
_cell.angle_alpha   90.00
_cell.angle_beta   90.00
_cell.angle_gamma   90.00
#
_symmetry.space_group_name_H-M   'P 1'
#
loop_
_entity.id
_entity.type
_entity.pdbx_description
1 polymer ?
#
loop_
_entity_poly.entity_id
_entity_poly.type
_entity_poly.pdbx_seq_one_letter_code
_entity_poly.pdbx_strand_id
1 'polypeptide(L)'
;SACTAPVAPSDGGMTAAVCTSCDNSKKPNLAGSGCFPCAVSGCSHCNRDDMCEKCDNNKKVSPGRKSCVDGCPSNSTDDNSVCTCSDGYSPDDAGTSCVSSGANRGGLSTGAIAGISVAAIAVVGGLVGFLCWWFLCRGKA
;
A
#
# COMPACT_ATOMS: atom_id res chain seq x y z
N SER A 1 -5.49 7.92 29.31
CA SER A 1 -5.33 8.69 28.07
C SER A 1 -6.06 9.99 28.28
N ALA A 2 -5.44 11.13 27.99
CA ALA A 2 -6.17 12.39 27.93
C ALA A 2 -6.78 12.53 26.53
N CYS A 3 -8.10 12.43 26.44
CA CYS A 3 -8.82 12.77 25.23
C CYS A 3 -9.70 13.98 25.51
N THR A 4 -9.52 15.01 24.69
CA THR A 4 -10.26 16.25 24.77
C THR A 4 -11.57 16.06 24.04
N ALA A 5 -12.68 16.30 24.75
CA ALA A 5 -13.97 16.37 24.11
C ALA A 5 -13.96 17.52 23.09
N PRO A 6 -14.47 17.31 21.88
CA PRO A 6 -14.53 18.36 20.88
C PRO A 6 -15.55 19.41 21.33
N VAL A 7 -15.38 20.65 20.86
CA VAL A 7 -16.43 21.66 20.98
C VAL A 7 -17.70 21.12 20.33
N ALA A 8 -18.81 21.15 21.07
CA ALA A 8 -20.11 20.78 20.53
C ALA A 8 -20.43 21.66 19.31
N PRO A 9 -20.64 21.07 18.12
CA PRO A 9 -20.94 21.85 16.93
C PRO A 9 -22.34 22.47 17.05
N SER A 10 -22.48 23.70 16.58
CA SER A 10 -23.71 24.49 16.70
C SER A 10 -24.92 23.88 15.97
N ASP A 11 -24.69 22.98 15.01
CA ASP A 11 -25.72 22.33 14.19
C ASP A 11 -26.14 20.93 14.69
N GLY A 12 -25.86 20.57 15.95
CA GLY A 12 -26.33 19.30 16.53
C GLY A 12 -25.63 18.04 16.00
N GLY A 13 -24.45 18.19 15.40
CA GLY A 13 -23.60 17.06 14.98
C GLY A 13 -22.86 16.40 16.14
N MET A 14 -22.43 15.14 15.96
CA MET A 14 -21.47 14.48 16.85
C MET A 14 -20.06 14.66 16.31
N THR A 15 -19.21 15.37 17.06
CA THR A 15 -17.77 15.47 16.76
C THR A 15 -17.01 14.43 17.60
N ALA A 16 -15.97 13.82 17.05
CA ALA A 16 -15.19 12.80 17.76
C ALA A 16 -14.21 13.45 18.76
N ALA A 17 -14.05 12.82 19.93
CA ALA A 17 -13.02 13.22 20.89
C ALA A 17 -11.62 13.01 20.32
N VAL A 18 -10.73 13.96 20.61
CA VAL A 18 -9.35 13.96 20.12
C VAL A 18 -8.42 13.60 21.27
N CYS A 19 -7.74 12.47 21.17
CA CYS A 19 -6.73 12.04 22.11
C CYS A 19 -5.45 12.84 21.95
N THR A 20 -5.13 13.63 22.97
CA THR A 20 -3.93 14.48 23.06
C THR A 20 -2.80 13.79 23.80
N SER A 21 -3.12 12.84 24.69
CA SER A 21 -2.12 11.97 25.32
C SER A 21 -2.67 10.56 25.56
N CYS A 22 -1.77 9.58 25.58
CA CYS A 22 -2.10 8.19 25.81
C CYS A 22 -1.25 7.65 26.96
N ASP A 23 -1.83 6.76 27.77
CA ASP A 23 -1.10 6.11 28.85
C ASP A 23 -0.34 4.86 28.34
N ASN A 24 0.46 4.24 29.20
CA ASN A 24 1.11 2.94 28.96
C ASN A 24 1.99 2.93 27.69
N SER A 25 2.77 3.99 27.48
CA SER A 25 3.70 4.15 26.34
C SER A 25 3.03 4.12 24.96
N LYS A 26 1.70 4.23 24.90
CA LYS A 26 0.97 4.42 23.65
C LYS A 26 1.12 5.85 23.18
N LYS A 27 0.93 6.09 21.88
CA LYS A 27 0.91 7.43 21.30
C LYS A 27 -0.35 7.61 20.46
N PRO A 28 -0.91 8.83 20.43
CA PRO A 28 -2.05 9.10 19.58
C PRO A 28 -1.61 9.13 18.12
N ASN A 29 -2.53 8.86 17.20
CA ASN A 29 -2.31 9.19 15.79
C ASN A 29 -2.42 10.71 15.56
N LEU A 30 -2.07 11.17 14.37
CA LEU A 30 -2.09 12.61 14.05
C LEU A 30 -3.52 13.17 14.08
N ALA A 31 -4.52 12.33 13.78
CA ALA A 31 -5.94 12.68 13.90
C ALA A 31 -6.46 12.69 15.34
N GLY A 32 -5.70 12.15 16.31
CA GLY A 32 -6.14 11.92 17.68
C GLY A 32 -7.36 11.01 17.81
N SER A 33 -7.70 10.21 16.79
CA SER A 33 -8.86 9.31 16.84
C SER A 33 -8.64 8.06 17.70
N GLY A 34 -7.39 7.75 18.02
CA GLY A 34 -7.05 6.59 18.85
C GLY A 34 -5.62 6.61 19.38
N CYS A 35 -5.37 5.73 20.34
CA CYS A 35 -4.08 5.53 20.98
C CYS A 35 -3.51 4.17 20.60
N PHE A 36 -2.32 4.15 20.00
CA PHE A 36 -1.68 2.94 19.51
C PHE A 36 -0.35 2.67 20.24
N PRO A 37 0.00 1.41 20.55
CA PRO A 37 1.35 1.04 20.96
C PRO A 37 2.36 1.53 19.93
N CYS A 38 3.39 2.20 20.43
CA CYS A 38 4.37 2.90 19.60
C CYS A 38 5.76 2.67 20.19
N ALA A 39 6.36 1.51 19.88
CA ALA A 39 7.72 1.18 20.33
C ALA A 39 8.81 1.90 19.51
N VAL A 40 8.42 2.68 18.50
CA VAL A 40 9.34 3.43 17.64
C VAL A 40 10.00 4.56 18.40
N SER A 41 11.31 4.45 18.62
CA SER A 41 12.11 5.48 19.31
C SER A 41 12.08 6.80 18.55
N GLY A 42 11.79 7.90 19.25
CA GLY A 42 11.70 9.24 18.67
C GLY A 42 10.47 9.48 17.80
N CYS A 43 9.44 8.63 17.88
CA CYS A 43 8.17 8.87 17.20
C CYS A 43 7.23 9.69 18.09
N SER A 44 6.65 10.78 17.59
CA SER A 44 5.65 11.61 18.30
C SER A 44 4.24 11.03 18.20
N HIS A 45 3.88 10.50 17.03
CA HIS A 45 2.53 10.01 16.73
C HIS A 45 2.61 8.69 15.97
N CYS A 46 1.81 7.69 16.38
CA CYS A 46 1.70 6.42 15.69
C CYS A 46 0.30 6.25 15.12
N ASN A 47 0.19 5.89 13.85
CA ASN A 47 -1.10 5.65 13.19
C ASN A 47 -1.66 4.27 13.53
N ARG A 48 -0.77 3.30 13.77
CA ARG A 48 -1.09 1.91 14.14
C ARG A 48 -0.02 1.37 15.08
N ASP A 49 -0.26 0.15 15.56
CA ASP A 49 0.70 -0.62 16.34
C ASP A 49 2.08 -0.60 15.65
N ASP A 50 3.05 0.03 16.30
CA ASP A 50 4.44 0.18 15.87
C ASP A 50 4.64 0.81 14.48
N MET A 51 3.66 1.58 14.01
CA MET A 51 3.77 2.38 12.78
C MET A 51 3.74 3.87 13.08
N CYS A 52 4.91 4.48 13.02
CA CYS A 52 5.10 5.90 13.18
C CYS A 52 4.46 6.70 12.03
N GLU A 53 3.72 7.72 12.39
CA GLU A 53 3.10 8.68 11.49
C GLU A 53 3.86 10.01 11.49
N LYS A 54 4.47 10.37 12.63
CA LYS A 54 5.27 11.58 12.76
C LYS A 54 6.39 11.37 13.77
N CYS A 55 7.60 11.78 13.40
CA CYS A 55 8.76 11.75 14.27
C CYS A 55 8.95 13.07 15.03
N ASP A 56 9.57 12.96 16.21
CA ASP A 56 10.04 14.08 17.01
C ASP A 56 11.34 14.67 16.40
N ASN A 57 11.75 15.84 16.90
CA ASN A 57 13.04 16.46 16.58
C ASN A 57 13.30 16.71 15.08
N ASN A 58 12.26 17.01 14.31
CA ASN A 58 12.32 17.25 12.86
C ASN A 58 12.90 16.08 12.04
N LYS A 59 12.89 14.86 12.62
CA LYS A 59 13.24 13.65 11.88
C LYS A 59 12.12 13.27 10.93
N LYS A 60 12.47 12.45 9.95
CA LYS A 60 11.59 11.96 8.90
C LYS A 60 11.19 10.52 9.24
N VAL A 61 9.93 10.18 9.01
CA VAL A 61 9.44 8.81 9.17
C VAL A 61 10.04 7.95 8.08
N SER A 62 10.63 6.82 8.46
CA SER A 62 11.22 5.88 7.51
C SER A 62 10.15 5.26 6.58
N PRO A 63 10.49 4.76 5.38
CA PRO A 63 9.50 4.25 4.42
C PRO A 63 8.59 3.14 4.96
N GLY A 64 9.11 2.28 5.83
CA GLY A 64 8.32 1.24 6.50
C GLY A 64 7.62 1.71 7.78
N ARG A 65 7.73 3.00 8.16
CA ARG A 65 7.14 3.61 9.37
C ARG A 65 7.60 3.00 10.70
N LYS A 66 8.65 2.18 10.69
CA LYS A 66 9.19 1.49 11.88
C LYS A 66 10.32 2.24 12.58
N SER A 67 10.79 3.35 12.02
CA SER A 67 11.90 4.15 12.55
C SER A 67 11.83 5.61 12.10
N CYS A 68 12.60 6.45 12.78
CA CYS A 68 12.77 7.86 12.49
C CYS A 68 14.20 8.12 12.03
N VAL A 69 14.34 8.64 10.81
CA VAL A 69 15.63 8.88 10.12
C VAL A 69 15.83 10.37 9.88
N ASP A 70 17.07 10.85 9.87
CA ASP A 70 17.37 12.27 9.61
C ASP A 70 17.16 12.66 8.13
N GLY A 71 17.26 11.69 7.22
CA GLY A 71 17.06 11.88 5.78
C GLY A 71 16.44 10.65 5.15
N CYS A 72 15.71 10.86 4.05
CA CYS A 72 15.10 9.76 3.32
C CYS A 72 16.16 8.95 2.55
N PRO A 73 16.07 7.61 2.55
CA PRO A 73 17.02 6.74 1.86
C PRO A 73 16.95 6.91 0.32
N SER A 74 17.91 6.33 -0.40
CA SER A 74 17.89 6.32 -1.86
C SER A 74 16.62 5.67 -2.42
N ASN A 75 16.15 6.14 -3.58
CA ASN A 75 14.91 5.70 -4.22
C ASN A 75 13.65 5.97 -3.37
N SER A 76 13.68 7.06 -2.59
CA SER A 76 12.53 7.56 -1.86
C SER A 76 12.44 9.08 -1.93
N THR A 77 11.24 9.58 -1.74
CA THR A 77 10.92 11.01 -1.73
C THR A 77 10.38 11.39 -0.36
N ASP A 78 10.69 12.60 0.08
CA ASP A 78 10.09 13.19 1.27
C ASP A 78 8.70 13.74 0.94
N ASP A 79 7.68 13.23 1.63
CA ASP A 79 6.33 13.76 1.61
C ASP A 79 5.95 14.16 3.03
N ASN A 80 5.97 15.46 3.32
CA ASN A 80 5.61 16.00 4.65
C ASN A 80 6.38 15.39 5.84
N SER A 81 7.70 15.16 5.73
CA SER A 81 8.49 14.45 6.74
C SER A 81 8.19 12.96 6.85
N VAL A 82 7.57 12.36 5.83
CA VAL A 82 7.40 10.91 5.67
C VAL A 82 8.10 10.49 4.39
N CYS A 83 9.08 9.59 4.54
CA CYS A 83 9.77 9.04 3.39
C CYS A 83 8.86 8.03 2.70
N THR A 84 8.65 8.18 1.40
CA THR A 84 7.87 7.26 0.59
C THR A 84 8.75 6.72 -0.52
N CYS A 85 8.80 5.40 -0.71
CA CYS A 85 9.57 4.81 -1.79
C CYS A 85 9.03 5.26 -3.15
N SER A 86 9.92 5.55 -4.09
CA SER A 86 9.57 5.90 -5.47
C SER A 86 8.88 4.73 -6.18
N ASP A 87 8.21 5.02 -7.29
CA ASP A 87 7.53 4.00 -8.10
C ASP A 87 8.47 2.84 -8.46
N GLY A 88 8.00 1.61 -8.23
CA GLY A 88 8.78 0.39 -8.45
C GLY A 88 9.71 0.00 -7.30
N TYR A 89 9.65 0.71 -6.17
CA TYR A 89 10.38 0.39 -4.94
C TYR A 89 9.42 0.18 -3.76
N SER A 90 9.85 -0.64 -2.81
CA SER A 90 9.12 -0.93 -1.58
C SER A 90 10.08 -0.93 -0.40
N PRO A 91 9.59 -0.60 0.82
CA PRO A 91 10.41 -0.69 2.01
C PRO A 91 10.98 -2.11 2.17
N ASP A 92 12.23 -2.19 2.61
CA ASP A 92 12.85 -3.45 3.00
C ASP A 92 12.19 -4.02 4.28
N ASP A 93 12.61 -5.21 4.71
CA ASP A 93 12.03 -5.87 5.90
C ASP A 93 12.17 -5.03 7.19
N ALA A 94 13.31 -4.36 7.34
CA ALA A 94 13.56 -3.41 8.42
C ALA A 94 12.80 -2.08 8.24
N GLY A 95 12.33 -1.80 7.03
CA GLY A 95 11.55 -0.59 6.71
C GLY A 95 12.37 0.69 6.72
N THR A 96 13.69 0.57 6.53
CA THR A 96 14.70 1.64 6.59
C THR A 96 15.21 2.10 5.23
N SER A 97 15.07 1.25 4.22
CA SER A 97 15.55 1.46 2.87
C SER A 97 14.49 1.06 1.86
N CYS A 98 14.58 1.59 0.65
CA CYS A 98 13.71 1.24 -0.45
C CYS A 98 14.45 0.29 -1.38
N VAL A 99 13.97 -0.95 -1.47
CA VAL A 99 14.47 -1.96 -2.38
C VAL A 99 13.58 -2.02 -3.61
N SER A 100 14.15 -2.31 -4.78
CA SER A 100 13.33 -2.48 -5.98
C SER A 100 12.34 -3.61 -5.72
N SER A 101 11.06 -3.33 -5.90
CA SER A 101 9.98 -4.32 -5.76
C SER A 101 10.02 -5.37 -6.89
N GLY A 102 11.08 -5.37 -7.69
CA GLY A 102 11.16 -5.99 -8.99
C GLY A 102 10.35 -5.16 -9.98
N ALA A 103 11.03 -4.48 -10.88
CA ALA A 103 10.47 -3.89 -12.10
C ALA A 103 9.90 -4.94 -13.09
N ASN A 104 9.34 -6.05 -12.58
CA ASN A 104 8.65 -7.11 -13.32
C ASN A 104 7.21 -7.33 -12.80
N ARG A 105 6.66 -6.40 -12.01
CA ARG A 105 5.23 -6.36 -11.70
C ARG A 105 4.59 -5.06 -12.14
N GLY A 106 4.90 -4.65 -13.37
CA GLY A 106 3.99 -3.79 -14.13
C GLY A 106 2.66 -4.52 -14.24
N GLY A 107 1.74 -4.23 -13.31
CA GLY A 107 0.45 -3.63 -13.63
C GLY A 107 -0.46 -4.25 -14.69
N LEU A 108 -0.21 -5.47 -15.18
CA LEU A 108 -1.27 -6.31 -15.73
C LEU A 108 -1.67 -7.24 -14.61
N SER A 109 -2.85 -6.97 -14.06
CA SER A 109 -3.59 -7.82 -13.14
C SER A 109 -3.31 -9.29 -13.46
N THR A 110 -2.71 -9.99 -12.50
CA THR A 110 -2.46 -11.45 -12.56
C THR A 110 -3.77 -12.25 -12.66
N GLY A 111 -4.94 -11.59 -12.75
CA GLY A 111 -6.23 -12.17 -13.14
C GLY A 111 -6.61 -12.06 -14.63
N ALA A 112 -5.83 -11.40 -15.50
CA ALA A 112 -6.16 -11.25 -16.93
C ALA A 112 -5.32 -12.14 -17.88
N ILE A 113 -4.20 -12.68 -17.41
CA ILE A 113 -3.27 -13.45 -18.24
C ILE A 113 -3.35 -14.93 -17.85
N ALA A 114 -4.54 -15.51 -17.99
CA ALA A 114 -4.78 -16.95 -17.97
C ALA A 114 -5.90 -17.38 -18.95
N GLY A 115 -6.13 -16.60 -20.02
CA GLY A 115 -7.25 -16.82 -20.95
C GLY A 115 -6.92 -16.84 -22.44
N ILE A 116 -5.70 -16.48 -22.87
CA ILE A 116 -5.42 -16.22 -24.30
C ILE A 116 -4.73 -17.40 -25.01
N SER A 117 -4.44 -18.51 -24.33
CA SER A 117 -3.75 -19.65 -24.99
C SER A 117 -4.70 -20.68 -25.61
N VAL A 118 -5.99 -20.70 -25.22
CA VAL A 118 -6.97 -21.69 -25.70
C VAL A 118 -7.72 -21.18 -26.94
N ALA A 119 -7.89 -19.87 -27.10
CA ALA A 119 -8.57 -19.29 -28.25
C ALA A 119 -7.81 -19.54 -29.56
N ALA A 120 -6.48 -19.42 -29.55
CA ALA A 120 -5.66 -19.69 -30.74
C ALA A 120 -5.74 -21.18 -31.16
N ILE A 121 -5.69 -22.11 -30.20
CA ILE A 121 -5.79 -23.55 -30.49
C ILE A 121 -7.18 -23.93 -30.99
N ALA A 122 -8.25 -23.34 -30.43
CA ALA A 122 -9.61 -23.56 -30.92
C ALA A 122 -9.81 -23.00 -32.34
N VAL A 123 -9.22 -21.84 -32.65
CA VAL A 123 -9.29 -21.25 -34.00
C VAL A 123 -8.49 -22.09 -35.00
N VAL A 124 -7.27 -22.51 -34.65
CA VAL A 124 -6.45 -23.37 -35.53
C VAL A 124 -7.08 -24.76 -35.68
N GLY A 125 -7.55 -25.38 -34.60
CA GLY A 125 -8.24 -26.67 -34.63
C GLY A 125 -9.57 -26.62 -35.38
N GLY A 126 -10.32 -25.52 -35.24
CA GLY A 126 -11.55 -25.26 -36.00
C GLY A 126 -11.31 -25.05 -37.49
N LEU A 127 -10.27 -24.29 -37.86
CA LEU A 127 -9.88 -24.08 -39.27
C LEU A 127 -9.40 -25.38 -39.91
N VAL A 128 -8.55 -26.15 -39.23
CA VAL A 128 -8.05 -27.43 -39.75
C VAL A 128 -9.18 -28.46 -39.84
N GLY A 129 -10.07 -28.52 -38.86
CA GLY A 129 -11.27 -29.38 -38.88
C GLY A 129 -12.24 -29.01 -40.01
N PHE A 130 -12.51 -27.72 -40.20
CA PHE A 130 -13.35 -27.22 -41.28
C PHE A 130 -12.72 -27.50 -42.65
N LEU A 131 -11.40 -27.34 -42.80
CA LEU A 131 -10.69 -27.68 -44.04
C LEU A 131 -10.74 -29.19 -44.34
N CYS A 132 -10.54 -30.05 -43.34
CA CYS A 132 -10.65 -31.50 -43.51
C CYS A 132 -12.08 -31.92 -43.89
N TRP A 133 -13.10 -31.41 -43.19
CA TRP A 133 -14.50 -31.66 -43.54
C TRP A 133 -14.83 -31.14 -44.95
N TRP A 134 -14.41 -29.92 -45.28
CA TRP A 134 -14.68 -29.33 -46.58
C TRP A 134 -14.03 -30.11 -47.73
N PHE A 135 -12.77 -30.56 -47.59
CA PHE A 135 -12.12 -31.34 -48.64
C PHE A 135 -12.70 -32.76 -48.76
N LEU A 136 -13.01 -33.41 -47.63
CA LEU A 136 -13.54 -34.77 -47.63
C LEU A 136 -15.02 -34.84 -48.05
N CYS A 137 -15.86 -33.87 -47.65
CA CYS A 137 -17.28 -33.83 -48.03
C CYS A 137 -17.53 -33.17 -49.39
N ARG A 138 -16.68 -32.25 -49.86
CA ARG A 138 -16.82 -31.66 -51.20
C ARG A 138 -16.17 -32.52 -52.31
N GLY A 139 -15.34 -33.50 -51.95
CA GLY A 139 -14.79 -34.48 -52.90
C GLY A 139 -15.75 -35.63 -53.27
N LYS A 140 -16.99 -35.61 -52.77
CA LYS A 140 -18.01 -36.63 -53.07
C LYS A 140 -19.31 -35.99 -53.56
N ALA A 141 -19.18 -35.11 -54.54
CA ALA A 141 -20.19 -34.76 -55.53
C ALA A 141 -19.59 -34.99 -56.92
#